data_AF-A0A0R0MPN3-F1
#
_entry.id   AF-A0A0R0MPN3-F1
#
_cell.length_a   1.000
_cell.length_b   1.000
_cell.length_c   1.000
_cell.angle_alpha   90.00
_cell.angle_beta   90.00
_cell.angle_gamma   90.00
#
_symmetry.space_group_name_H-M   'P 1'
#
loop_
_entity.id
_entity.type
_entity.pdbx_description
1 polymer ?
#
loop_
_entity_poly.entity_id
_entity_poly.type
_entity_poly.pdbx_seq_one_letter_code
_entity_poly.pdbx_strand_id
1 'polypeptide(L)'
;MHRDRVAKTWLYRGLCDLLFAFDSDDVAFEDNARFSEIMGVEKVLKAVLLYHRHSEYEHLPLPAARSAVNRLAMGYGHKFESMLEELSALGLSDIERIRRDGYDGYLGHSLVEALNKGYMETRYPIPVPVSASFPIGSMGFTHDPLSSSGMTKFVYALANTCVFSLAQSVDLSDVRAQFQEQFAHLESLPRFNNQFWEARCRA
;
A
#
# COMPACT_ATOMS: atom_id res chain seq x y z
N MET A 1 17.95 -6.17 -15.61
CA MET A 1 17.85 -5.47 -14.29
C MET A 1 17.22 -6.43 -13.31
N HIS A 2 17.89 -6.80 -12.21
CA HIS A 2 17.44 -7.90 -11.34
C HIS A 2 16.14 -7.61 -10.60
N ARG A 3 15.23 -8.59 -10.54
CA ARG A 3 13.89 -8.48 -9.94
C ARG A 3 13.91 -8.11 -8.47
N ASP A 4 14.83 -8.68 -7.69
CA ASP A 4 14.96 -8.38 -6.26
C ASP A 4 15.26 -6.89 -6.06
N ARG A 5 16.15 -6.31 -6.89
CA ARG A 5 16.48 -4.89 -6.81
C ARG A 5 15.25 -4.03 -7.13
N VAL A 6 14.45 -4.42 -8.12
CA VAL A 6 13.21 -3.71 -8.47
C VAL A 6 12.23 -3.79 -7.29
N ALA A 7 11.93 -4.98 -6.80
CA ALA A 7 11.03 -5.21 -5.69
C ALA A 7 11.45 -4.43 -4.44
N LYS A 8 12.71 -4.53 -4.02
CA LYS A 8 13.28 -3.79 -2.89
C LYS A 8 13.17 -2.28 -3.04
N THR A 9 13.43 -1.75 -4.24
CA THR A 9 13.34 -0.30 -4.51
C THR A 9 11.91 0.20 -4.34
N TRP A 10 10.93 -0.52 -4.88
CA TRP A 10 9.51 -0.16 -4.77
C TRP A 10 9.01 -0.34 -3.34
N LEU A 11 9.40 -1.43 -2.69
CA LEU A 11 9.04 -1.72 -1.31
C LEU A 11 9.58 -0.64 -0.36
N TYR A 12 10.87 -0.28 -0.47
CA TYR A 12 11.47 0.77 0.34
C TYR A 12 10.69 2.08 0.24
N ARG A 13 10.39 2.51 -0.99
CA ARG A 13 9.61 3.74 -1.22
C ARG A 13 8.21 3.64 -0.62
N GLY A 14 7.54 2.51 -0.78
CA GLY A 14 6.23 2.27 -0.19
C GLY A 14 6.25 2.34 1.34
N LEU A 15 7.25 1.72 1.97
CA LEU A 15 7.43 1.78 3.42
C LEU A 15 7.74 3.19 3.91
N CYS A 16 8.51 3.99 3.16
CA CYS A 16 8.76 5.39 3.51
C CYS A 16 7.46 6.21 3.51
N ASP A 17 6.60 6.04 2.50
CA ASP A 17 5.32 6.76 2.45
C ASP A 17 4.38 6.32 3.58
N LEU A 18 4.33 5.01 3.87
CA LEU A 18 3.55 4.47 4.98
C LEU A 18 4.07 5.00 6.32
N LEU A 19 5.38 5.03 6.55
CA LEU A 19 5.95 5.57 7.78
C LEU A 19 5.68 7.07 7.93
N PHE A 20 5.81 7.84 6.85
CA PHE A 20 5.46 9.26 6.88
C PHE A 20 4.02 9.45 7.33
N ALA A 21 3.09 8.68 6.79
CA ALA A 21 1.71 8.76 7.22
C ALA A 21 1.48 8.25 8.65
N PHE A 22 2.19 7.20 9.06
CA PHE A 22 2.12 6.64 10.41
C PHE A 22 2.56 7.64 11.49
N ASP A 23 3.56 8.47 11.18
CA ASP A 23 4.15 9.47 12.07
C ASP A 23 3.39 10.81 12.03
N SER A 24 2.47 10.98 11.07
CA SER A 24 1.72 12.21 10.89
C SER A 24 0.46 12.23 11.77
N ASP A 25 0.55 12.87 12.94
CA ASP A 25 -0.58 13.03 13.87
C ASP A 25 -1.27 14.41 13.79
N ASP A 26 -0.79 15.31 12.93
CA ASP A 26 -1.34 16.66 12.80
C ASP A 26 -2.51 16.70 11.81
N VAL A 27 -3.69 17.06 12.31
CA VAL A 27 -4.95 17.21 11.55
C VAL A 27 -4.80 18.15 10.35
N ALA A 28 -3.93 19.16 10.44
CA ALA A 28 -3.68 20.08 9.32
C ALA A 28 -3.07 19.38 8.09
N PHE A 29 -2.48 18.20 8.26
CA PHE A 29 -1.84 17.40 7.22
C PHE A 29 -2.54 16.06 6.98
N GLU A 30 -3.78 15.90 7.44
CA GLU A 30 -4.53 14.63 7.31
C GLU A 30 -4.63 14.15 5.85
N ASP A 31 -4.95 15.05 4.91
CA ASP A 31 -5.01 14.72 3.48
C ASP A 31 -3.63 14.27 2.94
N ASN A 32 -2.55 14.90 3.41
CA ASN A 32 -1.19 14.51 3.04
C ASN A 32 -0.81 13.14 3.60
N ALA A 33 -1.17 12.86 4.85
CA ALA A 33 -0.97 11.56 5.49
C ALA A 33 -1.76 10.49 4.73
N ARG A 34 -3.04 10.72 4.44
CA ARG A 34 -3.88 9.78 3.70
C ARG A 34 -3.38 9.56 2.27
N PHE A 35 -2.97 10.62 1.59
CA PHE A 35 -2.32 10.50 0.28
C PHE A 35 -1.09 9.59 0.36
N SER A 36 -0.22 9.80 1.35
CA SER A 36 0.97 8.99 1.56
C SER A 36 0.63 7.53 1.89
N GLU A 37 -0.44 7.23 2.64
CA GLU A 37 -0.88 5.84 2.84
C GLU A 37 -1.34 5.18 1.54
N ILE A 38 -2.19 5.85 0.75
CA ILE A 38 -2.68 5.36 -0.54
C ILE A 38 -1.49 5.07 -1.47
N MET A 39 -0.55 6.02 -1.55
CA MET A 39 0.64 5.89 -2.38
C MET A 39 1.62 4.85 -1.85
N GLY A 40 1.68 4.67 -0.53
CA GLY A 40 2.51 3.69 0.13
C GLY A 40 2.04 2.27 -0.16
N VAL A 41 0.75 1.99 0.07
CA VAL A 41 0.17 0.67 -0.24
C VAL A 41 0.27 0.36 -1.74
N GLU A 42 0.00 1.32 -2.62
CA GLU A 42 0.17 1.13 -4.08
C GLU A 42 1.58 0.68 -4.43
N LYS A 43 2.62 1.32 -3.87
CA LYS A 43 4.01 0.95 -4.15
C LYS A 43 4.36 -0.42 -3.60
N VAL A 44 3.83 -0.80 -2.43
CA VAL A 44 4.04 -2.13 -1.85
C VAL A 44 3.37 -3.21 -2.71
N LEU A 45 2.12 -3.00 -3.15
CA LEU A 45 1.44 -3.93 -4.07
C LEU A 45 2.24 -4.09 -5.38
N LYS A 46 2.71 -2.97 -5.96
CA LYS A 46 3.54 -2.96 -7.16
C LYS A 46 4.88 -3.68 -6.96
N ALA A 47 5.47 -3.62 -5.78
CA ALA A 47 6.72 -4.34 -5.50
C ALA A 47 6.56 -5.85 -5.73
N VAL A 48 5.46 -6.44 -5.26
CA VAL A 48 5.12 -7.86 -5.48
C VAL A 48 4.85 -8.13 -6.96
N LEU A 49 3.97 -7.34 -7.59
CA LEU A 49 3.59 -7.54 -8.99
C LEU A 49 4.80 -7.45 -9.94
N LEU A 50 5.66 -6.45 -9.74
CA LEU A 50 6.87 -6.29 -10.53
C LEU A 50 7.89 -7.41 -10.28
N TYR A 51 7.94 -7.98 -9.07
CA TYR A 51 8.76 -9.14 -8.78
C TYR A 51 8.33 -10.36 -9.60
N HIS A 52 7.02 -10.65 -9.63
CA HIS A 52 6.48 -11.79 -10.37
C HIS A 52 6.51 -11.61 -11.89
N ARG A 53 6.50 -10.37 -12.39
CA ARG A 53 6.60 -10.04 -13.81
C ARG A 53 8.04 -9.86 -14.32
N HIS A 54 9.01 -10.43 -13.61
CA HIS A 54 10.43 -10.26 -13.94
C HIS A 54 10.82 -10.70 -15.35
N SER A 55 10.15 -11.71 -15.90
CA SER A 55 10.37 -12.23 -17.25
C SER A 55 10.22 -11.14 -18.33
N GLU A 56 9.43 -10.09 -18.07
CA GLU A 56 9.20 -8.98 -19.02
C GLU A 56 10.34 -7.96 -19.08
N TYR A 57 11.28 -7.94 -18.13
CA TYR A 57 12.33 -6.92 -18.08
C TYR A 57 13.73 -7.38 -17.69
N GLU A 58 13.90 -8.55 -17.06
CA GLU A 58 15.21 -8.95 -16.54
C GLU A 58 16.25 -9.16 -17.62
N HIS A 59 15.82 -9.77 -18.73
CA HIS A 59 16.65 -10.14 -19.89
C HIS A 59 16.99 -8.94 -20.79
N LEU A 60 16.34 -7.79 -20.59
CA LEU A 60 16.53 -6.61 -21.42
C LEU A 60 17.78 -5.81 -21.00
N PRO A 61 18.45 -5.12 -21.96
CA PRO A 61 19.46 -4.12 -21.64
C PRO A 61 18.91 -3.05 -20.69
N LEU A 62 19.76 -2.49 -19.83
CA LEU A 62 19.32 -1.62 -18.72
C LEU A 62 18.36 -0.48 -19.12
N PRO A 63 18.58 0.29 -20.21
CA PRO A 63 17.63 1.32 -20.63
C PRO A 63 16.24 0.75 -20.98
N ALA A 64 16.19 -0.37 -21.72
CA ALA A 64 14.96 -1.03 -22.09
C ALA A 64 14.26 -1.67 -20.88
N ALA A 65 15.02 -2.28 -19.96
CA ALA A 65 14.50 -2.82 -18.71
C ALA A 65 13.85 -1.73 -17.84
N ARG A 66 14.45 -0.53 -17.74
CA ARG A 66 13.87 0.62 -17.04
C ARG A 66 12.55 1.06 -17.67
N SER A 67 12.52 1.20 -18.99
CA SER A 67 11.29 1.55 -19.72
C SER A 67 10.21 0.49 -19.54
N ALA A 68 10.56 -0.80 -19.56
CA ALA A 68 9.64 -1.90 -19.33
C ALA A 68 9.04 -1.87 -17.92
N VAL A 69 9.87 -1.74 -16.87
CA VAL A 69 9.39 -1.62 -15.49
C VAL A 69 8.51 -0.38 -15.30
N ASN A 70 8.87 0.76 -15.89
CA ASN A 70 8.05 1.96 -15.80
C ASN A 70 6.70 1.77 -16.48
N ARG A 71 6.67 1.18 -17.68
CA ARG A 71 5.44 0.83 -18.40
C ARG A 71 4.55 -0.10 -17.58
N LEU A 72 5.13 -1.13 -16.95
CA LEU A 72 4.40 -2.05 -16.07
C LEU A 72 3.79 -1.32 -14.87
N ALA A 73 4.60 -0.57 -14.14
CA ALA A 73 4.18 0.15 -12.95
C ALA A 73 3.11 1.22 -13.25
N MET A 74 3.24 1.93 -14.38
CA MET A 74 2.25 2.91 -14.85
C MET A 74 0.97 2.24 -15.36
N GLY A 75 1.05 1.02 -15.93
CA GLY A 75 -0.12 0.28 -16.41
C GLY A 75 -1.14 -0.04 -15.32
N TYR A 76 -0.65 -0.29 -14.10
CA TYR A 76 -1.49 -0.43 -12.91
C TYR A 76 -2.12 0.90 -12.48
N GLY A 77 -1.42 2.04 -12.62
CA GLY A 77 -1.89 3.33 -12.12
C GLY A 77 -2.35 3.21 -10.66
N HIS A 78 -3.51 3.80 -10.35
CA HIS A 78 -4.19 3.71 -9.05
C HIS A 78 -5.31 2.65 -9.05
N LYS A 79 -5.23 1.63 -9.92
CA LYS A 79 -6.28 0.60 -10.07
C LYS A 79 -6.09 -0.50 -9.02
N PHE A 80 -6.47 -0.21 -7.78
CA PHE A 80 -6.30 -1.14 -6.65
C PHE A 80 -7.02 -2.45 -6.88
N GLU A 81 -8.24 -2.42 -7.39
CA GLU A 81 -9.03 -3.63 -7.67
C GLU A 81 -8.24 -4.60 -8.58
N SER A 82 -7.72 -4.10 -9.70
CA SER A 82 -6.91 -4.92 -10.62
C SER A 82 -5.61 -5.43 -10.02
N MET A 83 -4.94 -4.62 -9.18
CA MET A 83 -3.73 -5.08 -8.48
C MET A 83 -4.05 -6.19 -7.49
N LEU A 84 -5.14 -6.07 -6.73
CA LEU A 84 -5.55 -7.08 -5.74
C LEU A 84 -6.01 -8.38 -6.42
N GLU A 85 -6.75 -8.30 -7.52
CA GLU A 85 -7.13 -9.48 -8.32
C GLU A 85 -5.90 -10.25 -8.82
N GLU A 86 -4.90 -9.53 -9.36
CA GLU A 86 -3.67 -10.17 -9.85
C GLU A 86 -2.84 -10.77 -8.71
N LEU A 87 -2.76 -10.10 -7.55
CA LEU A 87 -2.09 -10.65 -6.37
C LEU A 87 -2.79 -11.90 -5.84
N SER A 88 -4.13 -11.92 -5.80
CA SER A 88 -4.91 -13.11 -5.46
C SER A 88 -4.63 -14.25 -6.43
N ALA A 89 -4.54 -13.97 -7.74
CA ALA A 89 -4.21 -14.96 -8.77
C ALA A 89 -2.77 -15.50 -8.66
N LEU A 90 -1.84 -14.71 -8.09
CA LEU A 90 -0.48 -15.14 -7.74
C LEU A 90 -0.42 -16.02 -6.48
N GLY A 91 -1.56 -16.28 -5.83
CA GLY A 91 -1.67 -17.19 -4.69
C GLY A 91 -1.60 -16.52 -3.32
N LEU A 92 -1.66 -15.18 -3.24
CA LEU A 92 -1.71 -14.45 -1.98
C LEU A 92 -3.13 -14.53 -1.37
N SER A 93 -3.50 -15.70 -0.87
CA SER A 93 -4.84 -16.02 -0.36
C SER A 93 -5.35 -15.09 0.75
N ASP A 94 -4.44 -14.47 1.50
CA ASP A 94 -4.77 -13.47 2.52
C ASP A 94 -5.46 -12.22 1.94
N ILE A 95 -5.24 -11.89 0.66
CA ILE A 95 -5.85 -10.73 -0.01
C ILE A 95 -7.38 -10.86 -0.06
N GLU A 96 -7.90 -12.02 -0.47
CA GLU A 96 -9.35 -12.26 -0.52
C GLU A 96 -9.98 -12.34 0.87
N ARG A 97 -9.22 -12.73 1.90
CA ARG A 97 -9.68 -12.61 3.29
C ARG A 97 -9.76 -11.13 3.68
N ILE A 98 -8.69 -10.36 3.46
CA ILE A 98 -8.63 -8.93 3.78
C ILE A 98 -9.75 -8.13 3.10
N ARG A 99 -10.11 -8.44 1.86
CA ARG A 99 -11.23 -7.79 1.14
C ARG A 99 -12.62 -8.09 1.73
N ARG A 100 -12.77 -9.23 2.43
CA ARG A 100 -14.02 -9.65 3.06
C ARG A 100 -14.13 -9.26 4.53
N ASP A 101 -12.99 -9.06 5.19
CA ASP A 101 -12.93 -8.69 6.60
C ASP A 101 -13.50 -7.29 6.86
N GLY A 102 -13.92 -7.07 8.11
CA GLY A 102 -14.41 -5.80 8.60
C GLY A 102 -13.31 -4.94 9.25
N TYR A 103 -13.34 -3.65 8.97
CA TYR A 103 -12.39 -2.65 9.47
C TYR A 103 -13.19 -1.46 10.01
N ASP A 104 -13.39 -1.40 11.33
CA ASP A 104 -14.09 -0.31 12.02
C ASP A 104 -15.45 0.06 11.43
N GLY A 105 -16.23 -0.96 11.06
CA GLY A 105 -17.57 -0.79 10.48
C GLY A 105 -17.61 -0.77 8.95
N TYR A 106 -16.45 -0.75 8.28
CA TYR A 106 -16.36 -0.85 6.82
C TYR A 106 -16.00 -2.27 6.39
N LEU A 107 -16.53 -2.72 5.25
CA LEU A 107 -16.05 -3.95 4.61
C LEU A 107 -14.86 -3.63 3.71
N GLY A 108 -13.86 -4.51 3.67
CA GLY A 108 -12.64 -4.30 2.90
C GLY A 108 -12.88 -3.94 1.42
N HIS A 109 -13.85 -4.58 0.75
CA HIS A 109 -14.20 -4.26 -0.63
C HIS A 109 -14.69 -2.81 -0.81
N SER A 110 -15.44 -2.27 0.16
CA SER A 110 -15.87 -0.87 0.12
C SER A 110 -14.69 0.08 0.33
N LEU A 111 -13.69 -0.34 1.12
CA LEU A 111 -12.44 0.41 1.29
C LEU A 111 -11.56 0.39 0.03
N VAL A 112 -11.62 -0.67 -0.79
CA VAL A 112 -10.95 -0.68 -2.12
C VAL A 112 -11.54 0.41 -3.03
N GLU A 113 -12.86 0.55 -3.07
CA GLU A 113 -13.52 1.61 -3.83
C GLU A 113 -13.09 2.99 -3.32
N ALA A 114 -13.05 3.18 -2.01
CA ALA A 114 -12.59 4.41 -1.39
C ALA A 114 -11.11 4.71 -1.72
N LEU A 115 -10.20 3.71 -1.72
CA LEU A 115 -8.80 3.90 -2.15
C LEU A 115 -8.69 4.38 -3.60
N ASN A 116 -9.44 3.76 -4.52
CA ASN A 116 -9.41 4.12 -5.95
C ASN A 116 -9.79 5.59 -6.18
N LYS A 117 -10.79 6.09 -5.45
CA LYS A 117 -11.25 7.48 -5.57
C LYS A 117 -10.43 8.46 -4.72
N GLY A 118 -9.97 8.02 -3.55
CA GLY A 118 -9.27 8.83 -2.56
C GLY A 118 -7.96 9.41 -3.04
N TYR A 119 -7.30 8.78 -4.02
CA TYR A 119 -6.10 9.37 -4.65
C TYR A 119 -6.35 10.78 -5.22
N MET A 120 -7.50 11.00 -5.86
CA MET A 120 -7.83 12.30 -6.43
C MET A 120 -8.32 13.28 -5.35
N GLU A 121 -9.14 12.80 -4.42
CA GLU A 121 -9.74 13.62 -3.36
C GLU A 121 -8.71 14.19 -2.39
N THR A 122 -7.71 13.40 -2.01
CA THR A 122 -6.62 13.84 -1.11
C THR A 122 -5.69 14.90 -1.72
N ARG A 123 -5.89 15.25 -3.00
CA ARG A 123 -5.06 16.22 -3.72
C ARG A 123 -5.81 17.41 -4.25
N TYR A 124 -7.11 17.25 -4.50
CA TYR A 124 -7.91 18.22 -5.22
C TYR A 124 -9.30 18.27 -4.60
N PRO A 125 -9.90 19.46 -4.47
CA PRO A 125 -11.33 19.57 -4.24
C PRO A 125 -12.07 18.85 -5.37
N ILE A 126 -12.91 17.87 -5.01
CA ILE A 126 -13.74 17.16 -5.99
C ILE A 126 -15.23 17.48 -5.79
N PRO A 127 -16.03 17.52 -6.88
CA PRO A 127 -17.46 17.86 -6.77
C PRO A 127 -18.29 16.83 -5.99
N VAL A 128 -17.86 15.56 -6.00
CA VAL A 128 -18.55 14.45 -5.33
C VAL A 128 -17.53 13.69 -4.48
N PRO A 129 -17.49 13.91 -3.16
CA PRO A 129 -16.54 13.25 -2.27
C PRO A 129 -16.82 11.75 -2.16
N VAL A 130 -15.81 10.96 -1.80
CA VAL A 130 -15.91 9.51 -1.55
C VAL A 130 -16.99 9.22 -0.52
N SER A 131 -17.08 10.04 0.53
CA SER A 131 -18.08 9.90 1.59
C SER A 131 -19.53 9.89 1.06
N ALA A 132 -19.82 10.50 -0.09
CA ALA A 132 -21.15 10.47 -0.70
C ALA A 132 -21.65 9.05 -1.02
N SER A 133 -20.75 8.07 -1.18
CA SER A 133 -21.09 6.66 -1.37
C SER A 133 -21.40 5.91 -0.06
N PHE A 134 -21.32 6.57 1.10
CA PHE A 134 -21.44 5.96 2.43
C PHE A 134 -22.47 6.69 3.31
N PRO A 135 -23.76 6.71 2.96
CA PRO A 135 -24.79 7.43 3.73
C PRO A 135 -25.10 6.80 5.10
N ILE A 136 -25.41 7.63 6.09
CA ILE A 136 -25.87 7.23 7.43
C ILE A 136 -27.39 7.21 7.46
N GLY A 137 -27.97 6.05 7.11
CA GLY A 137 -29.42 5.87 7.05
C GLY A 137 -30.08 6.93 6.17
N SER A 138 -31.17 7.53 6.66
CA SER A 138 -31.90 8.59 5.97
C SER A 138 -31.58 10.01 6.48
N MET A 139 -30.53 10.17 7.30
CA MET A 139 -30.29 11.42 8.03
C MET A 139 -29.57 12.50 7.21
N GLY A 140 -29.21 12.23 5.95
CA GLY A 140 -28.47 13.18 5.11
C GLY A 140 -27.00 13.35 5.48
N PHE A 141 -26.49 12.59 6.46
CA PHE A 141 -25.08 12.52 6.80
C PHE A 141 -24.39 11.37 6.08
N THR A 142 -23.08 11.44 5.96
CA THR A 142 -22.23 10.39 5.37
C THR A 142 -21.11 10.00 6.33
N HIS A 143 -20.68 8.75 6.23
CA HIS A 143 -19.43 8.29 6.81
C HIS A 143 -18.27 8.66 5.88
N ASP A 144 -17.16 9.11 6.43
CA ASP A 144 -15.94 9.32 5.67
C ASP A 144 -14.98 8.14 5.87
N PRO A 145 -14.90 7.19 4.92
CA PRO A 145 -13.95 6.10 5.03
C PRO A 145 -12.50 6.58 4.94
N LEU A 146 -12.21 7.68 4.23
CA LEU A 146 -10.85 8.19 4.05
C LEU A 146 -10.30 8.84 5.32
N SER A 147 -11.14 9.38 6.21
CA SER A 147 -10.69 9.86 7.52
C SER A 147 -10.80 8.81 8.63
N SER A 148 -11.13 7.56 8.28
CA SER A 148 -11.34 6.50 9.26
C SER A 148 -10.04 5.76 9.62
N SER A 149 -9.95 5.30 10.88
CA SER A 149 -8.93 4.33 11.28
C SER A 149 -9.10 2.97 10.61
N GLY A 150 -10.32 2.65 10.12
CA GLY A 150 -10.61 1.45 9.34
C GLY A 150 -9.81 1.41 8.03
N MET A 151 -9.72 2.54 7.33
CA MET A 151 -8.90 2.66 6.12
C MET A 151 -7.42 2.40 6.40
N THR A 152 -6.88 2.98 7.47
CA THR A 152 -5.47 2.74 7.87
C THR A 152 -5.24 1.27 8.19
N LYS A 153 -6.11 0.63 8.98
CA LYS A 153 -6.00 -0.81 9.28
C LYS A 153 -6.04 -1.67 8.02
N PHE A 154 -6.91 -1.34 7.07
CA PHE A 154 -7.05 -2.04 5.79
C PHE A 154 -5.79 -1.90 4.91
N VAL A 155 -5.30 -0.67 4.73
CA VAL A 155 -4.05 -0.37 4.00
C VAL A 155 -2.88 -1.15 4.58
N TYR A 156 -2.73 -1.14 5.90
CA TYR A 156 -1.61 -1.80 6.56
C TYR A 156 -1.73 -3.32 6.50
N ALA A 157 -2.95 -3.89 6.58
CA ALA A 157 -3.16 -5.33 6.37
C ALA A 157 -2.71 -5.78 4.97
N LEU A 158 -3.06 -5.01 3.93
CA LEU A 158 -2.64 -5.28 2.55
C LEU A 158 -1.12 -5.17 2.39
N ALA A 159 -0.53 -4.05 2.83
CA ALA A 159 0.90 -3.81 2.71
C ALA A 159 1.70 -4.87 3.47
N ASN A 160 1.27 -5.21 4.68
CA ASN A 160 1.91 -6.21 5.53
C ASN A 160 1.91 -7.59 4.88
N THR A 161 0.77 -8.03 4.35
CA THR A 161 0.64 -9.30 3.61
C THR A 161 1.63 -9.37 2.45
N CYS A 162 1.78 -8.28 1.70
CA CYS A 162 2.69 -8.20 0.57
C CYS A 162 4.17 -8.20 0.97
N VAL A 163 4.54 -7.47 2.04
CA VAL A 163 5.89 -7.48 2.61
C VAL A 163 6.29 -8.89 3.01
N PHE A 164 5.42 -9.59 3.74
CA PHE A 164 5.70 -10.96 4.16
C PHE A 164 5.77 -11.94 3.00
N SER A 165 4.89 -11.80 2.00
CA SER A 165 4.97 -12.61 0.78
C SER A 165 6.30 -12.42 0.05
N LEU A 166 6.79 -11.18 -0.07
CA LEU A 166 8.10 -10.90 -0.67
C LEU A 166 9.25 -11.47 0.16
N ALA A 167 9.19 -11.35 1.48
CA ALA A 167 10.23 -11.84 2.40
C ALA A 167 10.44 -13.37 2.32
N GLN A 168 9.46 -14.13 1.82
CA GLN A 168 9.60 -15.56 1.56
C GLN A 168 10.53 -15.87 0.36
N SER A 169 10.73 -14.92 -0.54
CA SER A 169 11.46 -15.11 -1.81
C SER A 169 12.63 -14.15 -2.02
N VAL A 170 12.70 -13.08 -1.22
CA VAL A 170 13.69 -12.02 -1.32
C VAL A 170 14.26 -11.74 0.06
N ASP A 171 15.59 -11.75 0.19
CA ASP A 171 16.24 -11.28 1.42
C ASP A 171 16.07 -9.77 1.55
N LEU A 172 15.30 -9.32 2.55
CA LEU A 172 15.01 -7.90 2.81
C LEU A 172 15.92 -7.28 3.88
N SER A 173 17.00 -7.96 4.29
CA SER A 173 17.90 -7.50 5.36
C SER A 173 18.52 -6.13 5.06
N ASP A 174 18.92 -5.86 3.81
CA ASP A 174 19.44 -4.59 3.34
C ASP A 174 18.39 -3.46 3.39
N VAL A 175 17.17 -3.75 2.93
CA VAL A 175 16.03 -2.82 3.01
C VAL A 175 15.76 -2.45 4.47
N ARG A 176 15.69 -3.45 5.36
CA ARG A 176 15.47 -3.22 6.79
C ARG A 176 16.60 -2.41 7.42
N ALA A 177 17.86 -2.75 7.15
CA ALA A 177 19.01 -2.05 7.70
C ALA A 177 19.03 -0.57 7.25
N GLN A 178 18.83 -0.32 5.95
CA GLN A 178 18.75 1.03 5.42
C GLN A 178 17.58 1.82 6.04
N PHE A 179 16.42 1.20 6.19
CA PHE A 179 15.24 1.83 6.77
C PHE A 179 15.46 2.20 8.24
N GLN A 180 16.06 1.29 9.02
CA GLN A 180 16.41 1.53 10.42
C GLN A 180 17.44 2.64 10.56
N GLU A 181 18.49 2.64 9.73
CA GLU A 181 19.51 3.70 9.74
C GLU A 181 18.90 5.07 9.45
N GLN A 182 18.07 5.18 8.41
CA GLN A 182 17.51 6.46 7.99
C GLN A 182 16.51 7.03 9.02
N PHE A 183 15.72 6.18 9.66
CA PHE A 183 14.58 6.61 10.50
C PHE A 183 14.77 6.34 12.00
N ALA A 184 15.97 5.95 12.45
CA ALA A 184 16.29 5.65 13.85
C ALA A 184 15.91 6.77 14.85
N HIS A 185 15.83 8.00 14.37
CA HIS A 185 15.52 9.18 15.17
C HIS A 185 14.02 9.37 15.44
N LEU A 186 13.12 8.65 14.76
CA LEU A 186 11.68 8.77 14.93
C LEU A 186 11.16 7.89 16.07
N GLU A 187 10.38 8.48 16.99
CA GLU A 187 9.80 7.77 18.14
C GLU A 187 8.76 6.73 17.72
N SER A 188 8.12 6.92 16.56
CA SER A 188 7.11 6.01 16.00
C SER A 188 7.72 4.75 15.36
N LEU A 189 9.01 4.76 15.03
CA LEU A 189 9.68 3.70 14.29
C LEU A 189 9.57 2.31 14.94
N PRO A 190 9.72 2.13 16.28
CA PRO A 190 9.55 0.81 16.89
C PRO A 190 8.14 0.22 16.66
N ARG A 191 7.09 1.05 16.73
CA ARG A 191 5.71 0.61 16.48
C ARG A 191 5.49 0.26 15.01
N PHE A 192 6.05 1.04 14.09
CA PHE A 192 6.01 0.75 12.66
C PHE A 192 6.75 -0.55 12.33
N ASN A 193 7.94 -0.75 12.91
CA ASN A 193 8.72 -1.97 12.73
C ASN A 193 7.98 -3.22 13.23
N ASN A 194 7.28 -3.11 14.36
CA ASN A 194 6.45 -4.20 14.86
C ASN A 194 5.44 -4.66 13.80
N GLN A 195 4.84 -3.73 13.07
CA GLN A 195 3.88 -4.08 12.03
C GLN A 195 4.54 -4.81 10.86
N PHE A 196 5.62 -4.29 10.28
CA PHE A 196 6.16 -4.81 9.02
C PHE A 196 7.29 -5.85 9.14
N TRP A 197 7.99 -5.89 10.26
CA TRP A 197 9.17 -6.76 10.43
C TRP A 197 8.98 -7.83 11.50
N GLU A 198 8.11 -7.62 12.48
CA GLU A 198 8.07 -8.48 13.69
C GLU A 198 6.72 -9.19 13.91
N ALA A 199 5.60 -8.67 13.40
CA ALA A 199 4.24 -9.16 13.72
C ALA A 199 3.88 -10.58 13.22
N ARG A 200 4.63 -11.19 12.30
CA ARG A 200 4.46 -12.62 11.92
C ARG A 200 5.55 -13.55 12.44
N CYS A 201 6.50 -13.06 13.25
CA CYS A 201 7.49 -13.91 13.92
C CYS A 201 6.94 -14.65 15.16
N ARG A 202 5.61 -14.67 15.36
CA ARG A 202 4.96 -15.50 16.38
C ARG A 202 3.84 -16.34 15.75
N ALA A 203 4.24 -17.56 15.38
CA ALA A 203 3.46 -18.76 15.10
C ALA A 203 2.48 -18.72 13.92
#